data_AF-A0A7K6HA43-F1
#
_entry.id   AF-A0A7K6HA43-F1
#
_cell.length_a   1.000
_cell.length_b   1.000
_cell.length_c   1.000
_cell.angle_alpha   90.00
_cell.angle_beta   90.00
_cell.angle_gamma   90.00
#
_symmetry.space_group_name_H-M   'P 1'
#
loop_
_entity.id
_entity.type
_entity.pdbx_description
1 polymer ?
#
loop_
_entity_poly.entity_id
_entity_poly.type
_entity_poly.pdbx_seq_one_letter_code
_entity_poly.pdbx_strand_id
1 'polypeptide(L)'
;AGHITAETLMSILRDKASGICVDSEGFRTAGSMVSVLPRDPALPCVHFFTATPDPSRSVFKPFVFVAGVKEAPQVRSPSFPHDPAKQIPRFQSSVDRRHQLYRRHQAALELMERD
;
A
#
# COMPACT_ATOMS: atom_id res chain seq x y z
N ALA A 1 26.29 -14.07 -12.37
CA ALA A 1 25.38 -13.95 -11.20
C ALA A 1 24.14 -13.18 -11.64
N GLY A 2 22.94 -13.53 -11.16
CA GLY A 2 21.73 -12.76 -11.44
C GLY A 2 21.77 -11.40 -10.74
N HIS A 3 21.29 -10.36 -11.43
CA HIS A 3 21.16 -9.00 -10.88
C HIS A 3 19.68 -8.70 -10.66
N ILE A 4 19.21 -8.84 -9.41
CA ILE A 4 17.83 -8.53 -9.02
C ILE A 4 17.83 -7.14 -8.40
N THR A 5 17.05 -6.23 -8.98
CA THR A 5 16.88 -4.86 -8.45
C THR A 5 15.52 -4.69 -7.77
N ALA A 6 15.31 -3.55 -7.12
CA ALA A 6 14.01 -3.21 -6.58
C ALA A 6 12.94 -3.13 -7.68
N GLU A 7 13.30 -2.60 -8.85
CA GLU A 7 12.44 -2.52 -10.03
C GLU A 7 12.07 -3.90 -10.56
N THR A 8 13.00 -4.86 -10.54
CA THR A 8 12.69 -6.27 -10.88
C THR A 8 11.59 -6.82 -9.97
N LEU A 9 11.73 -6.62 -8.65
CA LEU A 9 10.72 -7.05 -7.67
C LEU A 9 9.39 -6.30 -7.85
N MET A 10 9.44 -4.99 -8.12
CA MET A 10 8.24 -4.20 -8.41
C MET A 10 7.52 -4.71 -9.65
N SER A 11 8.25 -5.12 -10.70
CA SER A 11 7.66 -5.70 -11.91
C SER A 11 6.97 -7.03 -11.60
N ILE A 12 7.60 -7.90 -10.80
CA ILE A 12 7.03 -9.18 -10.38
C ILE A 12 5.73 -8.94 -9.59
N LEU A 13 5.73 -7.98 -8.66
CA LEU A 13 4.56 -7.67 -7.84
C LEU A 13 3.40 -7.02 -8.61
N ARG A 14 3.64 -6.58 -9.85
CA ARG A 14 2.61 -6.05 -10.77
C ARG A 14 2.05 -7.12 -11.71
N ASP A 15 2.66 -8.30 -11.74
CA ASP A 15 2.32 -9.32 -12.72
C ASP A 15 0.96 -9.96 -12.39
N LYS A 16 -0.04 -9.63 -13.21
CA LYS A 16 -1.38 -10.22 -13.15
C LYS A 16 -1.42 -11.62 -13.75
N ALA A 17 -0.63 -11.88 -14.79
CA ALA A 17 -0.68 -13.13 -15.54
C ALA A 17 -0.17 -14.32 -14.71
N SER A 18 0.83 -14.10 -13.84
CA SER A 18 1.27 -15.11 -12.87
C SER A 18 0.34 -15.26 -11.66
N GLY A 19 -0.65 -14.37 -11.49
CA GLY A 19 -1.55 -14.35 -10.34
C GLY A 19 -0.96 -13.69 -9.09
N ILE A 20 0.24 -13.11 -9.14
CA ILE A 20 0.83 -12.38 -8.00
C ILE A 20 0.05 -11.10 -7.71
N CYS A 21 -0.25 -10.32 -8.76
CA CYS A 21 -1.15 -9.18 -8.68
C CYS A 21 -2.57 -9.66 -8.94
N VAL A 22 -3.26 -10.14 -7.90
CA VAL A 22 -4.62 -10.64 -8.03
C VAL A 22 -5.59 -9.51 -8.37
N ASP A 23 -6.35 -9.72 -9.44
CA ASP A 23 -7.40 -8.83 -9.91
C ASP A 23 -8.61 -9.65 -10.36
N SER A 24 -9.25 -10.32 -9.41
CA SER A 24 -10.45 -11.14 -9.65
C SER A 24 -11.67 -10.58 -8.93
N GLU A 25 -12.86 -10.94 -9.39
CA GLU A 25 -14.11 -10.62 -8.70
C GLU A 25 -14.11 -11.30 -7.31
N GLY A 26 -14.05 -10.49 -6.26
CA GLY A 26 -14.05 -10.94 -4.86
C GLY A 26 -12.72 -10.78 -4.12
N PHE A 27 -11.60 -10.65 -4.83
CA PHE A 27 -10.31 -10.35 -4.20
C PHE A 27 -9.39 -9.56 -5.13
N ARG A 28 -8.97 -8.39 -4.66
CA ARG A 28 -7.96 -7.58 -5.35
C ARG A 28 -6.79 -7.34 -4.42
N THR A 29 -5.58 -7.44 -4.95
CA THR A 29 -4.39 -7.06 -4.20
C THR A 29 -4.52 -5.60 -3.76
N ALA A 30 -4.57 -5.39 -2.45
CA ALA A 30 -4.80 -4.06 -1.85
C ALA A 30 -3.54 -3.17 -1.87
N GLY A 31 -2.38 -3.77 -2.15
CA GLY A 31 -1.11 -3.07 -2.32
C GLY A 31 0.07 -4.05 -2.36
N SER A 32 1.23 -3.54 -2.73
CA SER A 32 2.50 -4.27 -2.80
C SER A 32 3.58 -3.45 -2.12
N MET A 33 4.64 -4.13 -1.64
CA MET A 33 5.76 -3.50 -0.98
C MET A 33 7.09 -4.10 -1.45
N VAL A 34 8.10 -3.26 -1.66
CA VAL A 34 9.50 -3.65 -1.90
C VAL A 34 10.39 -2.88 -0.94
N SER A 35 11.30 -3.57 -0.27
CA SER A 35 12.20 -2.96 0.72
C SER A 35 13.64 -3.06 0.25
N VAL A 36 14.37 -1.94 0.33
CA VAL A 36 15.81 -1.90 0.07
C VAL A 36 16.50 -1.67 1.41
N LEU A 37 17.35 -2.62 1.79
CA LEU A 37 18.15 -2.60 3.02
C LEU A 37 19.63 -2.62 2.64
N PRO A 38 20.26 -1.44 2.47
CA PRO A 38 21.67 -1.36 2.12
C PRO A 38 22.55 -2.00 3.20
N ARG A 39 23.67 -2.62 2.77
CA ARG A 39 24.71 -3.07 3.72
C ARG A 39 25.52 -1.92 4.28
N ASP A 40 25.67 -0.86 3.49
CA ASP A 40 26.33 0.37 3.92
C ASP A 40 25.40 1.13 4.89
N PRO A 41 25.78 1.27 6.17
CA PRO A 41 24.96 1.97 7.17
C PRO A 41 24.86 3.48 6.90
N ALA A 42 25.67 4.05 6.00
CA ALA A 42 25.54 5.45 5.58
C ALA A 42 24.34 5.69 4.66
N LEU A 43 23.77 4.63 4.06
CA LEU A 43 22.62 4.72 3.18
C LEU A 43 21.32 4.40 3.94
N PRO A 44 20.23 5.14 3.68
CA PRO A 44 18.97 4.88 4.36
C PRO A 44 18.29 3.62 3.84
N CYS A 45 17.59 2.91 4.72
CA CYS A 45 16.62 1.91 4.31
C CYS A 45 15.42 2.60 3.67
N VAL A 46 14.80 1.95 2.67
CA VAL A 46 13.61 2.47 1.99
C VAL A 46 12.56 1.38 1.87
N HIS A 47 11.32 1.69 2.21
CA HIS A 47 10.15 0.90 1.83
C HIS A 47 9.41 1.60 0.71
N PHE A 48 9.27 0.91 -0.40
CA PHE A 48 8.40 1.30 -1.49
C PHE A 48 7.08 0.59 -1.34
N PHE A 49 5.95 1.31 -1.30
CA PHE A 49 4.63 0.68 -1.26
C PHE A 49 3.64 1.38 -2.18
N THR A 50 2.70 0.62 -2.71
CA THR A 50 1.60 1.19 -3.51
C THR A 50 0.47 1.71 -2.62
N ALA A 51 0.05 0.90 -1.64
CA ALA A 51 -1.03 1.20 -0.69
C ALA A 51 -2.34 1.71 -1.36
N THR A 52 -2.60 1.24 -2.57
CA THR A 52 -3.79 1.49 -3.38
C THR A 52 -4.17 0.20 -4.12
N PRO A 53 -5.46 -0.01 -4.45
CA PRO A 53 -5.89 -1.19 -5.20
C PRO A 53 -5.15 -1.32 -6.54
N ASP A 54 -4.99 -2.56 -6.98
CA ASP A 54 -4.33 -2.92 -8.24
C ASP A 54 -2.89 -2.33 -8.33
N PRO A 55 -1.90 -3.03 -7.75
CA PRO A 55 -0.50 -2.66 -7.84
C PRO A 55 -0.02 -2.41 -9.27
N SER A 56 -0.55 -3.11 -10.28
CA SER A 56 -0.15 -2.94 -11.69
C SER A 56 -0.39 -1.51 -12.18
N ARG A 57 -1.39 -0.81 -11.63
CA ARG A 57 -1.80 0.55 -11.98
C ARG A 57 -1.41 1.60 -10.95
N SER A 58 -0.84 1.16 -9.83
CA SER A 58 -0.47 2.01 -8.71
C SER A 58 1.00 2.46 -8.80
N VAL A 59 1.35 3.55 -8.12
CA VAL A 59 2.75 4.01 -8.00
C VAL A 59 3.35 3.52 -6.68
N PHE A 60 4.57 3.01 -6.72
CA PHE A 60 5.37 2.71 -5.54
C PHE A 60 5.89 4.02 -4.93
N LYS A 61 5.38 4.38 -3.75
CA LYS A 61 5.76 5.60 -3.01
C LYS A 61 6.90 5.24 -2.04
N PRO A 62 7.99 6.02 -2.01
CA PRO A 62 9.09 5.76 -1.10
C PRO A 62 8.75 6.26 0.31
N PHE A 63 9.04 5.42 1.30
CA PHE A 63 9.16 5.79 2.70
C PHE A 63 10.59 5.54 3.12
N VAL A 64 11.30 6.63 3.41
CA VAL A 64 12.73 6.63 3.70
C VAL A 64 12.92 6.66 5.22
N PHE A 65 13.66 5.69 5.75
CA PHE A 65 13.96 5.61 7.18
C PHE A 65 15.17 6.50 7.49
N VAL A 66 14.90 7.72 7.95
CA VAL A 66 15.90 8.68 8.41
C VAL A 66 15.46 9.32 9.73
N ALA A 67 16.40 9.93 10.45
CA ALA A 67 16.07 10.70 11.64
C ALA A 67 15.27 11.96 11.27
N GLY A 68 14.32 12.36 12.12
CA GLY A 68 13.59 13.61 11.97
C GLY A 68 12.59 13.67 10.80
N VAL A 69 12.09 12.53 10.32
CA VAL A 69 11.02 12.49 9.32
C VAL A 69 9.81 13.26 9.85
N LYS A 70 9.36 14.25 9.05
CA LYS A 70 8.13 14.98 9.34
C LYS A 70 6.93 14.18 8.84
N GLU A 71 5.92 14.03 9.69
CA GLU A 71 4.67 13.42 9.27
C GLU A 71 4.00 14.24 8.16
N ALA A 72 3.61 13.58 7.07
CA ALA A 72 2.76 14.18 6.06
C ALA A 72 1.29 13.96 6.47
N PRO A 73 0.49 15.03 6.73
CA PRO A 73 -0.90 14.86 7.16
C PRO A 73 -1.75 14.02 6.19
N GLN A 74 -1.40 14.03 4.90
CA GLN A 74 -2.10 13.32 3.82
C GLN A 74 -1.92 11.80 3.85
N VAL A 75 -0.99 11.26 4.66
CA VAL A 75 -0.80 9.81 4.82
C VAL A 75 -1.38 9.26 6.13
N ARG A 76 -2.07 10.11 6.91
CA ARG A 76 -2.68 9.70 8.18
C ARG A 76 -3.95 8.89 7.92
N SER A 77 -4.02 7.71 8.52
CA SER A 77 -5.23 6.90 8.55
C SER A 77 -6.39 7.64 9.24
N PRO A 78 -7.65 7.37 8.86
CA PRO A 78 -8.81 7.91 9.56
C PRO A 78 -8.77 7.58 11.06
N SER A 79 -9.08 8.59 11.89
CA SER A 79 -9.22 8.43 13.34
C SER A 79 -10.68 8.55 13.75
N PHE A 80 -11.13 7.68 14.64
CA PHE A 80 -12.51 7.65 15.11
C PHE A 80 -12.55 8.04 16.59
N PRO A 81 -13.33 9.08 16.99
CA PRO A 81 -13.46 9.45 18.40
C PRO A 81 -13.93 8.28 19.27
N HIS A 82 -14.93 7.55 18.78
CA HIS A 82 -15.47 6.33 19.38
C HIS A 82 -14.97 5.11 18.62
N ASP A 83 -13.65 4.91 18.55
CA ASP A 83 -13.08 3.78 17.82
C ASP A 83 -13.55 2.44 18.44
N PRO A 84 -14.25 1.57 17.69
CA PRO A 84 -14.74 0.28 18.21
C PRO A 84 -13.61 -0.65 18.68
N ALA A 85 -12.39 -0.48 18.17
CA ALA A 85 -11.22 -1.24 18.62
C ALA A 85 -10.70 -0.79 19.99
N LYS A 86 -11.05 0.43 20.43
CA LYS A 86 -10.60 1.02 21.71
C LYS A 86 -11.65 0.93 22.81
N GLN A 87 -12.91 0.64 22.49
CA GLN A 87 -14.00 0.49 23.46
C GLN A 87 -14.06 -0.93 24.04
N ILE A 88 -14.59 -1.08 25.25
CA ILE A 88 -14.80 -2.38 25.90
C ILE A 88 -16.31 -2.58 26.11
N PRO A 89 -16.91 -3.68 25.62
CA PRO A 89 -16.30 -4.74 24.82
C PRO A 89 -15.85 -4.27 23.42
N ARG A 90 -14.76 -4.86 22.90
CA ARG A 90 -14.19 -4.47 21.60
C ARG A 90 -15.07 -4.91 20.42
N PHE A 91 -14.99 -4.16 19.33
CA PHE A 91 -15.57 -4.47 18.02
C PHE A 91 -17.09 -4.68 18.01
N GLN A 92 -17.83 -4.00 18.91
CA GLN A 92 -19.30 -4.03 18.91
C GLN A 92 -19.93 -3.32 17.70
N SER A 93 -19.12 -2.54 16.97
CA SER A 93 -19.50 -1.90 15.71
C SER A 93 -18.30 -1.87 14.75
N SER A 94 -18.56 -1.62 13.48
CA SER A 94 -17.54 -1.49 12.44
C SER A 94 -17.47 -0.06 11.92
N VAL A 95 -16.27 0.35 11.51
CA VAL A 95 -16.01 1.64 10.87
C VAL A 95 -15.19 1.41 9.62
N ASP A 96 -15.40 2.22 8.57
CA ASP A 96 -14.59 2.16 7.36
C ASP A 96 -13.21 2.77 7.61
N ARG A 97 -12.22 1.92 7.82
CA ARG A 97 -10.84 2.32 8.11
C ARG A 97 -10.02 2.64 6.85
N ARG A 98 -10.59 2.51 5.64
CA ARG A 98 -9.84 2.73 4.40
C ARG A 98 -9.36 4.18 4.30
N HIS A 99 -8.09 4.35 3.94
CA HIS A 99 -7.50 5.66 3.71
C HIS A 99 -8.20 6.40 2.54
N GLN A 100 -8.26 7.74 2.59
CA GLN A 100 -8.93 8.53 1.55
C GLN A 100 -8.36 8.26 0.15
N LEU A 101 -7.03 8.16 0.02
CA LEU A 101 -6.38 7.83 -1.25
C LEU A 101 -6.81 6.46 -1.78
N TYR A 102 -6.91 5.46 -0.91
CA TYR A 102 -7.34 4.12 -1.29
C TYR A 102 -8.76 4.15 -1.86
N ARG A 103 -9.70 4.82 -1.16
CA ARG A 103 -11.09 4.95 -1.62
C ARG A 103 -11.20 5.64 -2.98
N ARG A 104 -10.41 6.69 -3.22
CA ARG A 104 -10.38 7.39 -4.51
C ARG A 104 -9.86 6.50 -5.63
N HIS A 105 -8.79 5.75 -5.38
CA HIS A 105 -8.27 4.80 -6.38
C HIS A 105 -9.23 3.64 -6.64
N GLN A 106 -9.92 3.15 -5.60
CA GLN A 106 -10.94 2.12 -5.74
C GLN A 106 -12.09 2.60 -6.64
N ALA A 107 -12.62 3.81 -6.39
CA ALA A 107 -13.66 4.39 -7.23
C ALA A 107 -13.20 4.61 -8.68
N ALA A 108 -11.97 5.08 -8.88
CA ALA A 108 -11.40 5.25 -10.22
C ALA A 108 -11.24 3.92 -10.96
N LEU A 109 -10.82 2.85 -10.25
CA LEU A 109 -10.73 1.51 -10.81
C LEU A 109 -12.12 0.98 -11.21
N GLU A 110 -13.11 1.12 -10.33
CA GLU A 110 -14.50 0.71 -10.60
C GLU A 110 -15.13 1.45 -11.78
N LEU A 111 -14.79 2.73 -12.01
CA LEU A 111 -15.25 3.47 -13.19
C LEU A 111 -14.65 2.90 -14.47
N MET A 112 -13.36 2.58 -14.47
CA MET A 112 -12.66 2.08 -15.66
C MET A 112 -13.01 0.64 -16.03
N GLU A 113 -13.57 -0.13 -15.10
CA GLU A 113 -14.07 -1.47 -15.37
C GLU A 113 -15.50 -1.46 -15.95
N ARG A 114 -16.20 -0.32 -15.89
CA ARG A 114 -17.55 -0.14 -16.42
C ARG A 114 -17.56 0.41 -17.85
N ASP A 115 -16.44 0.97 -18.30
CA ASP A 115 -16.19 1.43 -19.67
C ASP A 115 -15.70 0.28 -20.56
#